data_AF-A4ZW83-F1
#
_entry.id   AF-A4ZW83-F1
#
_cell.length_a   1.000
_cell.length_b   1.000
_cell.length_c   1.000
_cell.angle_alpha   90.00
_cell.angle_beta   90.00
_cell.angle_gamma   90.00
#
_symmetry.space_group_name_H-M   'P 1'
#
loop_
_entity.id
_entity.type
_entity.pdbx_description
1 polymer ?
#
loop_
_entity_poly.entity_id
_entity_poly.type
_entity_poly.pdbx_seq_one_letter_code
_entity_poly.pdbx_strand_id
1 'polypeptide(L)'
;EDKTEWGDKIGWIYGSVTEDVVTGYRMHNRGWRSVYCVTKRDAFRGTAPINLTDRLHQVLRWATGSIEIFFSKNNPLLASSRLKFRQRIAYLNVGFYPFTSIVLVIYCFLPAWCLFTGSFIVQSLNIAFLCYLLVITVTLTLLSLLEVKWSGIELEELWSNEQFWV
;
A
#
# COMPACT_ATOMS: atom_id res chain seq x y z
N GLU A 1 27.25 13.48 -8.55
CA GLU A 1 28.10 14.42 -9.31
C GLU A 1 28.63 15.46 -8.34
N ASP A 2 29.91 15.82 -8.42
CA ASP A 2 30.53 16.70 -7.43
C ASP A 2 30.00 18.14 -7.54
N LYS A 3 29.48 18.65 -6.41
CA LYS A 3 29.08 20.05 -6.17
C LYS A 3 27.95 20.61 -7.04
N THR A 4 27.13 19.76 -7.66
CA THR A 4 25.92 20.21 -8.35
C THR A 4 24.66 19.85 -7.56
N GLU A 5 23.58 20.63 -7.71
CA GLU A 5 22.27 20.30 -7.10
C GLU A 5 21.56 19.12 -7.80
N TRP A 6 22.22 18.50 -8.78
CA TRP A 6 21.77 17.31 -9.48
C TRP A 6 21.83 16.10 -8.55
N GLY A 7 20.72 15.37 -8.42
CA GLY A 7 20.60 14.29 -7.43
C GLY A 7 20.04 14.73 -6.09
N ASP A 8 20.43 15.91 -5.62
CA ASP A 8 19.98 16.43 -4.32
C ASP A 8 18.67 17.21 -4.41
N LYS A 9 18.48 18.06 -5.43
CA LYS A 9 17.28 18.90 -5.63
C LYS A 9 16.74 18.90 -7.06
N ILE A 10 17.56 18.55 -8.04
CA ILE A 10 17.27 18.63 -9.47
C ILE A 10 17.45 17.24 -10.09
N GLY A 11 16.47 16.80 -10.86
CA GLY A 11 16.48 15.48 -11.52
C GLY A 11 16.00 14.34 -10.63
N TRP A 12 16.53 13.15 -10.91
CA TRP A 12 16.37 11.92 -10.15
C TRP A 12 17.04 12.08 -8.78
N ILE A 13 16.34 11.75 -7.68
CA ILE A 13 16.83 11.91 -6.30
C ILE A 13 17.73 10.74 -5.86
N TYR A 14 19.05 10.97 -5.86
CA TYR A 14 20.00 9.92 -5.51
C TYR A 14 19.87 9.48 -4.04
N GLY A 15 20.03 8.18 -3.81
CA GLY A 15 20.11 7.60 -2.46
C GLY A 15 18.79 7.06 -1.90
N SER A 16 17.81 6.72 -2.73
CA SER A 16 16.70 5.86 -2.32
C SER A 16 16.44 4.74 -3.32
N VAL A 17 16.15 3.54 -2.83
CA VAL A 17 15.77 2.38 -3.66
C VAL A 17 14.46 2.62 -4.44
N THR A 18 13.64 3.59 -4.00
CA THR A 18 12.40 4.05 -4.64
C THR A 18 12.44 5.54 -4.96
N GLU A 19 13.47 5.93 -5.68
CA GLU A 19 13.70 7.29 -6.17
C GLU A 19 12.53 7.84 -7.02
N ASP A 20 11.77 6.97 -7.67
CA ASP A 20 10.58 7.28 -8.45
C ASP A 20 9.46 7.92 -7.61
N VAL A 21 9.11 7.31 -6.49
CA VAL A 21 8.07 7.80 -5.58
C VAL A 21 8.52 9.11 -4.93
N VAL A 22 9.80 9.22 -4.53
CA VAL A 22 10.35 10.43 -3.91
C VAL A 22 10.38 11.60 -4.90
N THR A 23 10.78 11.33 -6.14
CA THR A 23 10.86 12.35 -7.20
C THR A 23 9.47 12.88 -7.53
N GLY A 24 8.49 11.98 -7.70
CA GLY A 24 7.09 12.36 -7.89
C GLY A 24 6.53 13.17 -6.71
N TYR A 25 6.78 12.74 -5.48
CA TYR A 25 6.36 13.45 -4.28
C TYR A 25 6.96 14.87 -4.21
N ARG A 26 8.26 15.06 -4.48
CA ARG A 26 8.88 16.39 -4.51
C ARG A 26 8.31 17.29 -5.61
N MET A 27 8.03 16.75 -6.80
CA MET A 27 7.37 17.50 -7.87
C MET A 27 5.97 17.94 -7.44
N HIS A 28 5.17 17.06 -6.85
CA HIS A 28 3.85 17.44 -6.34
C HIS A 28 3.93 18.45 -5.19
N ASN A 29 4.94 18.37 -4.33
CA ASN A 29 5.19 19.34 -3.27
C ASN A 29 5.53 20.74 -3.82
N ARG A 30 6.10 20.81 -5.03
CA ARG A 30 6.32 22.07 -5.77
C ARG A 30 5.07 22.61 -6.48
N GLY A 31 3.94 21.89 -6.43
CA GLY A 31 2.66 22.30 -7.00
C GLY A 31 2.33 21.69 -8.37
N TRP A 32 3.14 20.75 -8.86
CA TRP A 32 2.89 20.06 -10.12
C TRP A 32 1.69 19.12 -10.02
N ARG A 33 0.97 18.94 -11.12
CA ARG A 33 -0.18 18.02 -11.22
C ARG A 33 0.12 16.91 -12.21
N SER A 34 -0.15 15.67 -11.83
CA SER A 34 -0.07 14.50 -12.70
C SER A 34 -1.45 14.19 -13.28
N VAL A 35 -1.47 13.63 -14.49
CA VAL A 35 -2.69 13.17 -15.15
C VAL A 35 -2.48 11.70 -15.48
N TYR A 36 -3.40 10.86 -15.02
CA TYR A 36 -3.44 9.44 -15.38
C TYR A 36 -4.37 9.28 -16.58
N CYS A 37 -3.85 8.76 -17.70
CA CYS A 37 -4.60 8.62 -18.94
C CYS A 37 -4.63 7.15 -19.34
N VAL A 38 -5.80 6.52 -19.22
CA VAL A 38 -6.01 5.13 -19.65
C VAL A 38 -6.55 5.16 -21.06
N THR A 39 -5.75 4.71 -22.02
CA THR A 39 -6.18 4.53 -23.41
C THR A 39 -6.87 3.17 -23.57
N LYS A 40 -7.89 3.08 -24.43
CA LYS A 40 -8.62 1.81 -24.71
C LYS A 40 -7.72 0.65 -25.15
N ARG A 41 -6.55 0.96 -25.69
CA ARG A 41 -5.51 -0.01 -26.03
C ARG A 41 -4.31 0.29 -25.15
N ASP A 42 -3.70 -0.76 -24.60
CA ASP A 42 -2.49 -0.61 -23.79
C ASP A 42 -1.42 0.10 -24.63
N ALA A 43 -1.13 1.36 -24.28
CA ALA A 43 -0.11 2.14 -24.97
C ALA A 43 1.30 1.63 -24.65
N PHE A 44 1.44 0.94 -23.51
CA PHE A 44 2.70 0.36 -23.04
C PHE A 44 2.48 -1.10 -22.66
N ARG A 45 3.24 -1.99 -23.31
CA ARG A 45 3.28 -3.42 -22.98
C ARG A 45 4.69 -3.79 -22.56
N GLY A 46 4.82 -4.30 -21.34
CA GLY A 46 6.07 -4.83 -20.80
C GLY A 46 5.96 -6.32 -20.56
N THR A 47 7.11 -7.01 -20.52
CA THR A 47 7.18 -8.40 -20.10
C THR A 47 7.17 -8.48 -18.58
N ALA A 48 6.19 -9.22 -18.04
CA ALA A 48 6.14 -9.55 -16.62
C ALA A 48 7.12 -10.69 -16.31
N PRO A 49 7.81 -10.69 -15.16
CA PRO A 49 8.60 -11.83 -14.73
C PRO A 49 7.68 -13.04 -14.49
N ILE A 50 8.12 -14.18 -15.02
CA ILE A 50 7.43 -15.48 -14.97
C ILE A 50 7.79 -16.22 -13.66
N ASN A 51 8.93 -15.87 -13.05
CA ASN A 51 9.44 -16.50 -11.85
C ASN A 51 8.91 -15.82 -10.58
N LEU A 52 8.48 -16.64 -9.61
CA LEU A 52 8.01 -16.18 -8.30
C LEU A 52 9.12 -15.49 -7.49
N THR A 53 10.35 -16.01 -7.54
CA THR A 53 11.49 -15.43 -6.81
C THR A 53 11.75 -13.98 -7.21
N ASP A 54 11.71 -13.69 -8.51
CA ASP A 54 11.93 -12.35 -9.03
C ASP A 54 10.79 -11.40 -8.61
N ARG A 55 9.55 -11.91 -8.54
CA ARG A 55 8.40 -11.16 -8.03
C ARG A 55 8.53 -10.83 -6.54
N LEU A 56 8.93 -11.80 -5.71
CA LEU A 56 9.16 -11.56 -4.28
C LEU A 56 10.29 -10.55 -4.04
N HIS A 57 11.38 -10.64 -4.80
CA HIS A 57 12.46 -9.65 -4.73
C HIS A 57 12.00 -8.25 -5.17
N GLN A 58 11.08 -8.15 -6.14
CA GLN A 58 10.48 -6.86 -6.51
C GLN A 58 9.65 -6.26 -5.37
N VAL A 59 8.75 -7.05 -4.77
CA VAL A 59 7.92 -6.60 -3.65
C VAL A 59 8.77 -6.22 -2.44
N LEU A 60 9.81 -6.99 -2.14
CA LEU A 60 10.77 -6.67 -1.07
C LEU A 60 11.44 -5.31 -1.32
N ARG A 61 11.91 -5.05 -2.55
CA ARG A 61 12.50 -3.75 -2.91
C ARG A 61 11.51 -2.59 -2.73
N TRP A 62 10.24 -2.78 -3.11
CA TRP A 62 9.20 -1.77 -2.89
C TRP A 62 8.96 -1.52 -1.40
N ALA A 63 8.89 -2.58 -0.58
CA ALA A 63 8.72 -2.45 0.87
C ALA A 63 9.91 -1.72 1.52
N THR A 64 11.14 -2.10 1.16
CA THR A 64 12.36 -1.44 1.66
C THR A 64 12.40 0.04 1.27
N GLY A 65 12.07 0.35 0.01
CA GLY A 65 11.99 1.73 -0.45
C GLY A 65 10.91 2.55 0.29
N SER A 66 9.72 1.99 0.50
CA SER A 66 8.67 2.67 1.28
C SER A 66 9.08 2.97 2.73
N ILE A 67 9.78 2.03 3.40
CA ILE A 67 10.32 2.25 4.77
C ILE A 67 11.40 3.33 4.74
N GLU A 68 12.29 3.29 3.74
CA GLU A 68 13.34 4.29 3.55
C GLU A 68 12.75 5.69 3.35
N ILE A 69 11.69 5.84 2.54
CA ILE A 69 10.97 7.12 2.36
C ILE A 69 10.38 7.62 3.67
N PHE A 70 9.80 6.71 4.47
CA PHE A 70 9.20 7.04 5.76
C PHE A 70 10.22 7.54 6.79
N PHE A 71 11.39 6.89 6.87
CA PHE A 71 12.48 7.31 7.76
C PHE A 71 13.35 8.44 7.19
N SER A 72 13.34 8.64 5.87
CA SER A 72 14.12 9.68 5.20
C SER A 72 13.58 11.08 5.49
N LYS A 73 14.47 12.07 5.37
CA LYS A 73 14.25 13.49 5.66
C LYS A 73 13.11 14.14 4.86
N ASN A 74 12.57 13.46 3.84
CA ASN A 74 11.40 13.85 3.06
C ASN A 74 10.09 13.29 3.66
N ASN A 75 9.92 13.43 4.98
CA ASN A 75 8.77 12.86 5.66
C ASN A 75 7.45 13.35 5.02
N PRO A 76 6.52 12.47 4.58
CA PRO A 76 5.21 12.88 4.03
C PRO A 76 4.35 13.65 5.06
N LEU A 77 4.70 13.50 6.34
CA LEU A 77 4.16 14.27 7.46
C LEU A 77 4.69 15.72 7.52
N LEU A 78 5.78 16.05 6.83
CA LEU A 78 6.30 17.41 6.71
C LEU A 78 5.98 18.03 5.33
N ALA A 79 5.06 17.41 4.57
CA ALA A 79 4.59 17.92 3.28
C ALA A 79 4.08 19.36 3.41
N SER A 80 4.50 20.22 2.48
CA SER A 80 4.10 21.63 2.43
C SER A 80 2.58 21.78 2.26
N SER A 81 2.06 22.93 2.71
CA SER A 81 0.67 23.39 2.54
C SER A 81 0.16 23.38 1.08
N ARG A 82 1.06 23.23 0.10
CA ARG A 82 0.72 23.20 -1.34
C ARG A 82 0.17 21.85 -1.84
N LEU A 83 0.33 20.77 -1.08
CA LEU A 83 -0.20 19.44 -1.42
C LEU A 83 -1.65 19.29 -0.94
N LYS A 84 -2.53 18.73 -1.78
CA LYS A 84 -3.91 18.44 -1.37
C LYS A 84 -3.90 17.41 -0.23
N PHE A 85 -4.73 17.62 0.79
CA PHE A 85 -4.84 16.72 1.95
C PHE A 85 -5.05 15.25 1.56
N ARG A 86 -5.91 14.97 0.55
CA ARG A 86 -6.15 13.60 0.04
C ARG A 86 -4.88 12.97 -0.57
N GLN A 87 -4.08 13.74 -1.30
CA GLN A 87 -2.82 13.24 -1.85
C GLN A 87 -1.82 12.93 -0.74
N ARG A 88 -1.78 13.77 0.30
CA ARG A 88 -0.93 13.52 1.47
C ARG A 88 -1.28 12.21 2.18
N ILE A 89 -2.57 11.93 2.37
CA ILE A 89 -3.02 10.65 2.93
C ILE A 89 -2.60 9.48 2.04
N ALA A 90 -2.75 9.60 0.71
CA ALA A 90 -2.35 8.54 -0.21
C ALA A 90 -0.84 8.24 -0.11
N TYR A 91 0.01 9.26 -0.06
CA TYR A 91 1.46 9.08 0.14
C TYR A 91 1.81 8.48 1.50
N LEU A 92 1.10 8.88 2.56
CA LEU A 92 1.26 8.27 3.88
C LEU A 92 0.89 6.79 3.84
N ASN A 93 -0.21 6.42 3.17
CA ASN A 93 -0.63 5.02 3.07
C ASN A 93 0.45 4.15 2.40
N VAL A 94 1.11 4.65 1.35
CA VAL A 94 2.23 3.94 0.68
C VAL A 94 3.42 3.74 1.63
N GLY A 95 3.74 4.72 2.47
CA GLY A 95 4.81 4.61 3.47
C GLY A 95 4.44 3.70 4.65
N PHE A 96 3.16 3.64 5.03
CA PHE A 96 2.67 2.77 6.11
C PHE A 96 2.44 1.32 5.68
N TYR A 97 2.31 1.06 4.39
CA TYR A 97 2.05 -0.27 3.82
C TYR A 97 3.00 -1.38 4.34
N PRO A 98 4.32 -1.18 4.48
CA PRO A 98 5.19 -2.22 5.03
C PRO A 98 4.92 -2.50 6.51
N PHE A 99 4.46 -1.51 7.28
CA PHE A 99 4.17 -1.69 8.71
C PHE A 99 2.91 -2.53 8.95
N THR A 100 1.95 -2.52 8.01
CA THR A 100 0.77 -3.38 8.13
C THR A 100 1.14 -4.86 8.08
N SER A 101 2.25 -5.23 7.43
CA SER A 101 2.74 -6.62 7.40
C SER A 101 3.08 -7.15 8.81
N ILE A 102 3.68 -6.32 9.67
CA ILE A 102 4.02 -6.70 11.05
C ILE A 102 2.74 -6.99 11.86
N VAL A 103 1.73 -6.12 11.73
CA VAL A 103 0.43 -6.29 12.38
C VAL A 103 -0.27 -7.55 11.86
N LEU A 104 -0.19 -7.80 10.55
CA LEU A 104 -0.79 -8.97 9.92
C LEU A 104 -0.13 -10.27 10.39
N VAL A 105 1.20 -10.31 10.48
CA VAL A 105 1.94 -11.46 11.02
C VAL A 105 1.50 -11.75 12.46
N ILE A 106 1.42 -10.73 13.32
CA ILE A 106 0.93 -10.89 14.70
C ILE A 106 -0.51 -11.43 14.70
N TYR A 107 -1.37 -10.90 13.83
CA TYR A 107 -2.75 -11.34 13.70
C TYR A 107 -2.86 -12.80 13.22
N CYS A 108 -2.02 -13.25 12.29
CA CYS A 108 -1.97 -14.66 11.84
C CYS A 108 -1.49 -15.62 12.94
N PHE A 109 -0.57 -15.18 13.80
CA PHE A 109 -0.09 -16.00 14.93
C PHE A 109 -1.05 -16.03 16.12
N LEU A 110 -1.92 -15.04 16.24
CA LEU A 110 -2.83 -14.88 17.38
C LEU A 110 -3.82 -16.06 17.54
N PRO A 111 -4.46 -16.60 16.49
CA PRO A 111 -5.25 -17.83 16.58
C PRO A 111 -4.46 -19.06 17.04
N ALA A 112 -3.24 -19.25 16.53
CA ALA A 112 -2.39 -20.35 16.93
C ALA A 112 -2.01 -20.24 18.42
N TRP A 113 -1.64 -19.04 18.87
CA TRP A 113 -1.36 -18.76 20.27
C TRP A 113 -2.55 -19.04 21.17
N CYS A 114 -3.75 -18.56 20.82
CA CYS A 114 -4.98 -18.85 21.56
C CYS A 114 -5.25 -20.35 21.70
N LEU A 115 -4.96 -21.13 20.65
CA LEU A 115 -5.16 -22.58 20.66
C LEU A 115 -4.16 -23.30 21.57
N PHE A 116 -2.89 -22.88 21.61
CA PHE A 116 -1.88 -23.46 22.50
C PHE A 116 -2.05 -23.06 23.98
N THR A 117 -2.41 -21.81 24.26
CA THR A 117 -2.55 -21.32 25.65
C THR A 117 -3.94 -21.58 26.23
N GLY A 118 -4.92 -22.02 25.41
CA GLY A 118 -6.31 -22.24 25.83
C GLY A 118 -7.03 -20.98 26.33
N SER A 119 -6.42 -19.81 26.15
CA SER A 119 -6.95 -18.51 26.55
C SER A 119 -7.71 -17.91 25.38
N PHE A 120 -9.03 -18.08 25.39
CA PHE A 120 -9.90 -17.43 24.41
C PHE A 120 -9.99 -15.93 24.68
N ILE A 121 -9.64 -15.12 23.68
CA ILE A 121 -9.73 -13.65 23.74
C ILE A 121 -11.19 -13.20 23.91
N VAL A 122 -12.14 -13.98 23.37
CA VAL A 122 -13.58 -13.74 23.53
C VAL A 122 -14.12 -14.71 24.58
N GLN A 123 -14.28 -14.23 25.81
CA GLN A 123 -14.77 -15.02 26.94
C GLN A 123 -16.30 -15.22 26.92
N SER A 124 -17.05 -14.38 26.20
CA SER A 124 -18.52 -14.54 26.07
C SER A 124 -19.01 -14.16 24.67
N LEU A 125 -19.73 -15.09 24.04
CA LEU A 125 -20.41 -14.86 22.77
C LEU A 125 -21.78 -14.25 23.06
N ASN A 126 -21.85 -12.93 23.14
CA ASN A 126 -23.11 -12.22 23.28
C ASN A 126 -23.82 -12.13 21.91
N ILE A 127 -25.16 -12.19 21.89
CA ILE A 127 -25.96 -12.05 20.67
C ILE A 127 -25.63 -10.72 19.97
N ALA A 128 -25.43 -9.65 20.76
CA ALA A 128 -25.01 -8.36 20.24
C ALA A 128 -23.66 -8.45 19.49
N PHE A 129 -22.66 -9.17 20.03
CA PHE A 129 -21.36 -9.33 19.39
C PHE A 129 -21.47 -10.10 18.07
N LEU A 130 -22.27 -11.16 18.03
CA LEU A 130 -22.53 -11.91 16.79
C LEU A 130 -23.24 -11.05 15.74
N CYS A 131 -24.23 -10.24 16.15
CA CYS A 131 -24.88 -9.28 15.26
C CYS A 131 -23.89 -8.23 14.72
N TYR A 132 -23.01 -7.68 15.55
CA TYR A 132 -21.97 -6.75 15.08
C TYR A 132 -21.03 -7.41 14.08
N LEU A 133 -20.56 -8.63 14.35
CA LEU A 133 -19.69 -9.37 13.45
C LEU A 133 -20.38 -9.61 12.11
N LEU A 134 -21.66 -10.00 12.11
CA LEU A 134 -22.45 -10.21 10.90
C LEU A 134 -22.64 -8.90 10.11
N VAL A 135 -22.95 -7.79 10.79
CA VAL A 135 -23.11 -6.49 10.12
C VAL A 135 -21.80 -6.06 9.47
N ILE A 136 -20.66 -6.24 10.15
CA ILE A 136 -19.34 -5.90 9.61
C ILE A 136 -19.01 -6.76 8.39
N THR A 137 -19.23 -8.08 8.44
CA THR A 137 -18.94 -8.97 7.29
C THR A 137 -19.85 -8.69 6.10
N VAL A 138 -21.14 -8.44 6.33
CA VAL A 138 -22.09 -8.11 5.25
C VAL A 138 -21.76 -6.75 4.63
N THR A 139 -21.44 -5.74 5.44
CA THR A 139 -21.07 -4.41 4.91
C THR A 139 -19.76 -4.45 4.12
N LEU A 140 -18.75 -5.19 4.59
CA LEU A 140 -17.48 -5.38 3.85
C LEU A 140 -17.69 -6.09 2.51
N THR A 141 -18.47 -7.17 2.48
CA THR A 141 -18.74 -7.90 1.23
C THR A 141 -19.58 -7.08 0.25
N LEU A 142 -20.55 -6.29 0.72
CA LEU A 142 -21.30 -5.38 -0.14
C LEU A 142 -20.42 -4.27 -0.72
N LEU A 143 -19.49 -3.73 0.06
CA LEU A 143 -18.54 -2.72 -0.41
C LEU A 143 -17.61 -3.27 -1.48
N SER A 144 -17.04 -4.46 -1.28
CA SER A 144 -16.17 -5.09 -2.28
C SER A 144 -16.93 -5.40 -3.57
N LEU A 145 -18.15 -5.92 -3.50
CA LEU A 145 -19.00 -6.15 -4.67
C LEU A 145 -19.33 -4.86 -5.43
N LEU A 146 -19.58 -3.76 -4.72
CA LEU A 146 -19.84 -2.47 -5.33
C LEU A 146 -18.61 -1.92 -6.05
N GLU A 147 -17.43 -2.05 -5.43
CA GLU A 147 -16.15 -1.64 -6.02
C GLU A 147 -15.81 -2.45 -7.27
N VAL A 148 -16.02 -3.77 -7.24
CA VAL A 148 -15.84 -4.66 -8.41
C VAL A 148 -16.78 -4.27 -9.54
N LYS A 149 -18.06 -4.03 -9.21
CA LYS A 149 -19.06 -3.60 -10.21
C LYS A 149 -18.72 -2.24 -10.84
N TRP A 150 -18.17 -1.30 -10.08
CA TRP A 150 -17.76 0.00 -10.59
C TRP A 150 -16.51 -0.12 -11.46
N SER A 151 -15.50 -0.83 -10.96
CA SER A 151 -14.19 -0.97 -11.61
C SER A 151 -14.23 -1.85 -12.85
N GLY A 152 -15.23 -2.74 -12.98
CA GLY A 152 -15.35 -3.67 -14.10
C GLY A 152 -14.31 -4.78 -14.07
N ILE A 153 -13.70 -5.02 -12.90
CA ILE A 153 -12.69 -6.06 -12.64
C ILE A 153 -13.43 -7.38 -12.35
N GLU A 154 -12.80 -8.51 -12.61
CA GLU A 154 -13.35 -9.82 -12.25
C GLU A 154 -13.17 -10.10 -10.74
N LEU A 155 -14.14 -10.79 -10.12
CA LEU A 155 -14.05 -11.14 -8.69
C LEU A 155 -12.84 -12.01 -8.37
N GLU A 156 -12.45 -12.87 -9.30
CA GLU A 156 -11.29 -13.76 -9.15
C GLU A 156 -9.98 -12.96 -9.12
N GLU A 157 -9.87 -11.89 -9.91
CA GLU A 157 -8.69 -11.02 -9.91
C GLU A 157 -8.55 -10.27 -8.58
N LEU A 158 -9.66 -9.75 -8.03
CA LEU A 158 -9.65 -9.12 -6.70
C LEU A 158 -9.20 -10.11 -5.63
N TRP A 159 -9.81 -11.30 -5.63
CA TRP A 159 -9.49 -12.34 -4.65
C TRP A 159 -8.03 -12.81 -4.75
N SER A 160 -7.53 -13.06 -5.96
CA SER A 160 -6.14 -13.43 -6.18
C SER A 160 -5.17 -12.32 -5.74
N ASN A 161 -5.55 -11.05 -5.91
CA ASN A 161 -4.74 -9.92 -5.47
C ASN A 161 -4.72 -9.79 -3.94
N GLU A 162 -5.86 -9.97 -3.27
CA GLU A 162 -5.93 -10.00 -1.80
C GLU A 162 -5.11 -11.16 -1.22
N GLN A 163 -5.16 -12.35 -1.84
CA GLN A 163 -4.32 -13.48 -1.43
C GLN A 163 -2.84 -13.23 -1.63
N PHE A 164 -2.44 -12.55 -2.71
CA PHE A 164 -1.05 -12.19 -2.95
C PHE A 164 -0.55 -11.08 -2.00
N TRP A 165 -1.48 -10.25 -1.51
CA TRP A 165 -1.18 -9.19 -0.56
C TRP A 165 -0.87 -9.71 0.86
N VAL A 166 -1.54 -10.80 1.28
CA VAL A 166 -1.35 -11.50 2.57
C VAL A 166 -0.06 -12.31 2.56
#